data_AF-A0A392PCW8-F1
#
_entry.id   AF-A0A392PCW8-F1
#
_cell.length_a   1.000
_cell.length_b   1.000
_cell.length_c   1.000
_cell.angle_alpha   90.00
_cell.angle_beta   90.00
_cell.angle_gamma   90.00
#
_symmetry.space_group_name_H-M   'P 1'
#
loop_
_entity.id
_entity.type
_entity.pdbx_description
1 polymer ?
#
loop_
_entity_poly.entity_id
_entity_poly.type
_entity_poly.pdbx_seq_one_letter_code
_entity_poly.pdbx_strand_id
1 'polypeptide(L)' 'GGKNLKLVDAPVSGGVQRASMGTLTIMASGTDDALRSVGNVLAALSEKLYVIKGGCGSG' A
#
# COMPACT_ATOMS: atom_id res chain seq x y z
N GLY A 1 -23.18 13.99 5.14
CA GLY A 1 -22.37 13.98 3.90
C GLY A 1 -21.12 13.16 4.16
N GLY A 2 -20.87 12.13 3.36
CA GLY A 2 -19.68 11.28 3.50
C GLY A 2 -18.39 12.07 3.26
N LYS A 3 -17.33 11.78 4.01
CA LYS A 3 -16.01 12.40 3.80
C LYS A 3 -15.41 11.83 2.51
N ASN A 4 -15.01 12.69 1.57
CA ASN A 4 -14.30 12.32 0.34
C ASN A 4 -12.85 11.89 0.65
N LEU A 5 -12.68 10.77 1.36
CA LEU A 5 -11.37 10.25 1.74
C LEU A 5 -10.87 9.25 0.69
N LYS A 6 -9.58 9.35 0.38
CA LYS A 6 -8.87 8.34 -0.40
C LYS A 6 -8.46 7.21 0.56
N LEU A 7 -8.84 5.97 0.24
CA LEU A 7 -8.50 4.79 1.03
C LEU A 7 -7.53 3.91 0.25
N VAL A 8 -6.49 3.44 0.94
CA VAL A 8 -5.58 2.40 0.47
C VAL A 8 -5.51 1.33 1.56
N ASP A 9 -5.75 0.09 1.19
CA ASP A 9 -5.43 -1.07 2.02
C ASP A 9 -4.07 -1.62 1.61
N ALA A 10 -3.20 -1.85 2.59
CA ALA A 10 -1.79 -2.18 2.36
C ALA A 10 -1.25 -3.19 3.38
N PRO A 11 -1.75 -4.44 3.43
CA PRO A 11 -1.17 -5.47 4.27
C PRO A 11 0.33 -5.63 4.00
N VAL A 12 1.09 -5.75 5.10
CA VAL A 12 2.56 -5.84 5.07
C VAL A 12 3.06 -7.11 5.74
N SER A 13 4.19 -7.63 5.26
CA SER A 13 4.93 -8.69 5.94
C SER A 13 6.41 -8.29 6.14
N GLY A 14 6.91 -8.56 7.34
CA GLY A 14 8.33 -8.38 7.68
C GLY A 14 8.66 -7.74 9.01
N GLY A 15 7.64 -7.29 9.74
CA GLY A 15 7.82 -6.75 11.08
C GLY A 15 8.70 -5.50 11.10
N VAL A 16 9.00 -5.04 12.32
CA VAL A 16 9.65 -3.73 12.54
C VAL A 16 11.06 -3.68 11.96
N GLN A 17 11.83 -4.78 12.03
CA GLN A 17 13.19 -4.79 11.49
C GLN A 17 13.22 -4.56 9.97
N ARG A 18 12.42 -5.30 9.20
CA ARG A 18 12.36 -5.10 7.74
C ARG A 18 11.75 -3.76 7.36
N ALA A 19 10.82 -3.22 8.17
CA ALA A 19 10.32 -1.86 7.99
C ALA A 19 11.43 -0.81 8.09
N SER A 20 12.31 -0.92 9.09
CA SER A 20 13.45 -0.01 9.24
C SER A 20 14.49 -0.15 8.12
N MET A 21 14.56 -1.30 7.46
CA MET A 21 15.49 -1.57 6.37
C MET A 21 14.89 -1.28 4.98
N GLY A 22 13.61 -0.93 4.89
CA GLY A 22 12.91 -0.76 3.61
C GLY A 22 12.72 -2.07 2.83
N THR A 23 12.71 -3.22 3.50
CA THR A 23 12.62 -4.55 2.89
C THR A 23 11.30 -5.26 3.16
N LEU A 24 10.23 -4.49 3.35
CA LEU A 24 8.90 -5.07 3.52
C LEU A 24 8.39 -5.69 2.22
N THR A 25 7.50 -6.66 2.38
CA THR A 25 6.56 -7.02 1.32
C THR A 25 5.27 -6.27 1.59
N ILE A 26 4.80 -5.48 0.62
CA ILE A 26 3.58 -4.68 0.73
C ILE A 26 2.64 -5.05 -0.42
N MET A 27 1.37 -5.30 -0.11
CA MET A 27 0.31 -5.49 -1.11
C MET A 27 -0.67 -4.33 -1.01
N ALA A 28 -0.62 -3.37 -1.93
CA ALA A 28 -1.43 -2.16 -1.91
C ALA A 28 -2.63 -2.26 -2.85
N SER A 29 -3.83 -1.90 -2.37
CA SER A 29 -5.06 -1.83 -3.14
C SER A 29 -5.84 -0.55 -2.82
N GLY A 30 -6.50 0.03 -3.84
CA GLY A 30 -7.22 1.30 -3.69
C GLY A 30 -7.55 1.91 -5.05
N THR A 31 -8.07 3.13 -5.06
CA THR A 31 -8.26 3.90 -6.30
C THR A 31 -6.91 4.33 -6.87
N ASP A 32 -6.84 4.49 -8.20
CA ASP A 32 -5.62 4.95 -8.89
C ASP A 32 -5.04 6.23 -8.27
N ASP A 33 -5.91 7.18 -7.94
CA ASP A 33 -5.53 8.46 -7.33
C ASP A 33 -4.99 8.30 -5.91
N ALA A 34 -5.49 7.32 -5.16
CA ALA A 34 -4.99 7.00 -3.83
C ALA A 34 -3.63 6.31 -3.93
N LEU A 35 -3.52 5.31 -4.80
CA LEU A 35 -2.29 4.54 -5.03
C LEU A 35 -1.16 5.41 -5.58
N ARG A 36 -1.44 6.32 -6.52
CA ARG A 36 -0.44 7.31 -7.00
C ARG A 36 0.05 8.22 -5.87
N SER A 37 -0.83 8.60 -4.94
CA SER A 37 -0.47 9.51 -3.85
C SER A 37 0.48 8.89 -2.82
N VAL A 38 0.41 7.56 -2.62
CA VAL A 38 1.23 6.85 -1.62
C VAL A 38 2.33 5.98 -2.23
N GLY A 39 2.33 5.78 -3.56
CA GLY A 39 3.17 4.80 -4.25
C GLY A 39 4.66 4.96 -3.98
N ASN A 40 5.17 6.19 -3.98
CA ASN A 40 6.59 6.46 -3.71
C ASN A 40 7.00 6.08 -2.28
N VAL A 41 6.12 6.33 -1.30
CA VAL A 41 6.38 5.98 0.10
C VAL A 41 6.36 4.47 0.29
N LEU A 42 5.37 3.79 -0.28
CA LEU A 42 5.28 2.33 -0.21
C LEU A 42 6.48 1.66 -0.89
N ALA A 43 6.90 2.18 -2.05
CA ALA A 43 8.07 1.67 -2.76
C ALA A 43 9.37 1.85 -1.97
N ALA A 44 9.54 2.96 -1.25
CA ALA A 44 10.71 3.18 -0.40
C ALA A 44 10.76 2.26 0.82
N LEU A 45 9.61 1.82 1.32
CA LEU A 45 9.50 0.93 2.48
C LEU A 45 9.56 -0.56 2.13
N SER A 46 9.47 -0.89 0.85
CA SER A 46 9.32 -2.26 0.38
C SER A 46 10.44 -2.68 -0.56
N GLU A 47 10.90 -3.91 -0.39
CA GLU A 47 11.64 -4.60 -1.44
C GLU A 47 10.68 -5.17 -2.49
N LYS A 48 9.45 -5.51 -2.07
CA LYS A 48 8.40 -6.05 -2.94
C LYS A 48 7.10 -5.29 -2.73
N LEU A 49 6.71 -4.49 -3.73
CA LEU A 49 5.43 -3.80 -3.79
C LEU A 49 4.53 -4.44 -4.84
N TYR A 50 3.41 -5.00 -4.40
CA TYR A 50 2.36 -5.51 -5.29
C TYR A 50 1.17 -4.56 -5.29
N VAL A 51 0.82 -4.03 -6.47
CA VAL A 51 -0.34 -3.14 -6.61
C VAL A 51 -1.51 -3.93 -7.20
N ILE A 52 -2.56 -4.13 -6.42
CA ILE A 52 -3.77 -4.82 -6.84
C ILE A 52 -4.73 -3.78 -7.42
N LYS A 53 -4.87 -3.79 -8.75
CA LYS A 53 -5.77 -2.89 -9.48
C LYS A 53 -7.22 -3.39 -9.37
N GLY A 54 -8.14 -2.50 -9.00
CA GLY A 54 -9.59 -2.80 -8.99
C GLY A 54 -10.26 -2.87 -7.61
N GLY A 55 -9.76 -2.12 -6.61
CA GLY A 55 -10.14 -2.26 -5.20
C GLY A 55 -11.64 -2.12 -4.88
N CYS A 56 -12.25 -3.24 -4.47
CA CYS A 56 -13.02 -3.38 -3.24
C CYS A 56 -13.19 -4.89 -2.93
N GLY A 57 -12.54 -5.40 -1.88
CA GLY A 57 -12.88 -6.70 -1.27
C GLY A 57 -12.43 -7.99 -1.96
N SER A 58 -11.23 -8.05 -2.57
CA SER A 58 -10.65 -9.32 -3.04
C SER A 58 -9.37 -9.66 -2.27
N GLY A 59 -9.53 -9.84 -0.96
CA GLY A 59 -8.55 -10.38 -0.03
C GLY A 59 -9.25 -11.27 0.97
#